data_AF-A0AAC9HQB6-F1
#
_entry.id   AF-A0AAC9HQB6-F1
#
_cell.length_a   1.000
_cell.length_b   1.000
_cell.length_c   1.000
_cell.angle_alpha   90.00
_cell.angle_beta   90.00
_cell.angle_gamma   90.00
#
_symmetry.space_group_name_H-M   'P 1'
#
loop_
_entity.id
_entity.type
_entity.pdbx_description
1 polymer ?
#
loop_
_entity_poly.entity_id
_entity_poly.type
_entity_poly.pdbx_seq_one_letter_code
_entity_poly.pdbx_strand_id
1 'polypeptide(L)'
;MKFGRIDAAAFSVNDDEQGDRMNRSTGSRRLGSLLGGAVLAAAMLTGSIQVVGSPAATAAPAQTDTTSSSGPAIAQECGSGSFHAEAVESGGTWTSRRGNSTVYTGNDMREAVQAAIGSLSSGRTSKERVVVRGSGTISAGSRISLPSYTVLDVCGTINVTGSGAGDQAPVYSRGTTDIEVQHLNVTGAPLYGIFMRNVTNVHLGQIDMRLSAGLGIRIDNRGDTSVRSRNIRIDNVFVSGASAHGVETYGVDGLSIGTVTARNTGESGLLLNDTINATVDRVDGEGTGAGTGYAAFRMANRNGRVNNSYPTNIRVGEVIARGGGRGIFCVSESGGVVIDRIDISGTGNNAILIENCYNVNLAAQSGSVSGPGDIRLAARTEFPGNSDVTIQNLTVTNSAVTENPCGNNITFRNITRVNSSYNVC
;
A
#
# COMPACT_ATOMS: atom_id res chain seq x y z
N MET A 1 30.28 -21.25 26.96
CA MET A 1 30.32 -19.98 26.20
C MET A 1 30.86 -20.24 24.81
N LYS A 2 29.97 -20.33 23.83
CA LYS A 2 30.21 -20.24 22.38
C LYS A 2 28.82 -20.11 21.76
N PHE A 3 28.44 -18.90 21.36
CA PHE A 3 27.18 -18.66 20.65
C PHE A 3 27.41 -18.91 19.16
N GLY A 4 26.72 -19.91 18.62
CA GLY A 4 26.69 -20.23 17.21
C GLY A 4 25.73 -19.29 16.46
N ARG A 5 26.20 -18.80 15.31
CA ARG A 5 25.42 -18.08 14.31
C ARG A 5 24.23 -18.94 13.86
N ILE A 6 23.05 -18.33 13.81
CA ILE A 6 21.90 -18.84 13.06
C ILE A 6 21.95 -18.16 11.70
N ASP A 7 22.16 -18.94 10.65
CA ASP A 7 22.14 -18.49 9.26
C ASP A 7 20.71 -18.06 8.89
N ALA A 8 20.56 -16.79 8.54
CA ALA A 8 19.36 -16.28 7.89
C ALA A 8 19.34 -16.81 6.45
N ALA A 9 18.52 -17.84 6.21
CA ALA A 9 18.24 -18.30 4.86
C ALA A 9 17.56 -17.17 4.07
N ALA A 10 18.23 -16.75 3.01
CA ALA A 10 17.71 -15.81 2.03
C ALA A 10 16.42 -16.35 1.41
N PHE A 11 15.29 -15.70 1.70
CA PHE A 11 14.10 -15.80 0.87
C PHE A 11 14.34 -14.94 -0.38
N SER A 12 15.07 -15.51 -1.34
CA SER A 12 15.11 -15.03 -2.71
C SER A 12 13.75 -15.34 -3.33
N VAL A 13 12.88 -14.34 -3.42
CA VAL A 13 11.76 -14.41 -4.36
C VAL A 13 12.39 -14.29 -5.74
N ASN A 14 12.62 -15.43 -6.38
CA ASN A 14 12.87 -15.46 -7.82
C ASN A 14 11.61 -14.95 -8.50
N ASP A 15 11.70 -13.77 -9.11
CA ASP A 15 10.79 -13.32 -10.14
C ASP A 15 10.99 -14.21 -11.39
N ASP A 16 10.41 -15.41 -11.37
CA ASP A 16 10.36 -16.30 -12.54
C ASP A 16 9.03 -16.10 -13.28
N GLU A 17 9.06 -15.14 -14.20
CA GLU A 17 8.10 -15.03 -15.30
C GLU A 17 8.57 -15.92 -16.47
N GLN A 18 8.66 -17.25 -16.28
CA GLN A 18 8.74 -18.22 -17.38
C GLN A 18 8.16 -19.58 -16.98
N GLY A 19 7.03 -19.95 -17.58
CA GLY A 19 6.52 -21.32 -17.45
C GLY A 19 5.06 -21.53 -17.82
N ASP A 20 4.63 -21.14 -19.02
CA ASP A 20 3.47 -21.82 -19.61
C ASP A 20 3.57 -21.93 -21.14
N ARG A 21 4.43 -22.86 -21.58
CA ARG A 21 4.41 -23.44 -22.91
C ARG A 21 4.64 -24.94 -22.78
N MET A 22 3.55 -25.70 -22.67
CA MET A 22 3.30 -26.93 -23.45
C MET A 22 1.99 -27.56 -22.99
N ASN A 23 0.99 -27.64 -23.87
CA ASN A 23 0.55 -28.92 -24.48
C ASN A 23 -0.85 -28.74 -25.11
N ARG A 24 -0.91 -28.37 -26.40
CA ARG A 24 -2.11 -28.60 -27.21
C ARG A 24 -1.74 -29.45 -28.41
N SER A 25 -2.02 -30.74 -28.22
CA SER A 25 -2.13 -31.77 -29.24
C SER A 25 -2.94 -31.30 -30.45
N THR A 26 -2.36 -31.54 -31.62
CA THR A 26 -2.94 -31.42 -32.95
C THR A 26 -4.22 -32.24 -33.10
N GLY A 27 -5.28 -31.62 -33.61
CA GLY A 27 -6.52 -32.28 -34.01
C GLY A 27 -7.21 -31.48 -35.11
N SER A 28 -6.83 -31.77 -36.36
CA SER A 28 -7.49 -31.27 -37.56
C SER A 28 -8.92 -31.81 -37.66
N ARG A 29 -9.90 -30.94 -37.91
CA ARG A 29 -11.07 -31.25 -38.74
C ARG A 29 -11.76 -29.97 -39.24
N ARG A 30 -11.98 -29.99 -40.56
CA ARG A 30 -12.68 -29.02 -41.39
C ARG A 30 -14.14 -28.82 -40.96
N LEU A 31 -14.72 -27.65 -41.19
CA LEU A 31 -15.81 -27.35 -42.14
C LEU A 31 -16.51 -26.03 -41.76
N GLY A 32 -16.96 -25.28 -42.77
CA GLY A 32 -18.29 -24.63 -42.70
C GLY A 32 -18.32 -23.11 -42.56
N SER A 33 -18.48 -22.46 -43.71
CA SER A 33 -18.99 -21.11 -43.95
C SER A 33 -20.21 -20.72 -43.11
N LEU A 34 -20.43 -19.40 -42.87
CA LEU A 34 -21.65 -18.66 -43.22
C LEU A 34 -21.68 -17.23 -42.59
N LEU A 35 -21.65 -16.24 -43.48
CA LEU A 35 -22.53 -15.06 -43.62
C LEU A 35 -23.20 -14.40 -42.39
N GLY A 36 -23.17 -13.05 -42.41
CA GLY A 36 -24.11 -12.13 -41.74
C GLY A 36 -23.36 -11.08 -40.93
N GLY A 37 -23.37 -9.78 -41.22
CA GLY A 37 -24.44 -8.94 -41.77
C GLY A 37 -24.63 -7.79 -40.79
N ALA A 38 -24.13 -6.62 -41.14
CA ALA A 38 -24.10 -5.40 -40.32
C ALA A 38 -25.49 -4.77 -40.16
N VAL A 39 -25.75 -4.10 -39.02
CA VAL A 39 -26.59 -2.89 -38.97
C VAL A 39 -26.05 -1.95 -37.88
N LEU A 40 -25.51 -0.82 -38.31
CA LEU A 40 -25.17 0.35 -37.50
C LEU A 40 -26.24 1.41 -37.83
N ALA A 41 -27.03 1.86 -36.85
CA ALA A 41 -27.99 2.93 -37.04
C ALA A 41 -27.66 4.09 -36.10
N ALA A 42 -27.01 5.11 -36.66
CA ALA A 42 -26.80 6.41 -36.03
C ALA A 42 -27.92 7.34 -36.52
N ALA A 43 -28.73 7.86 -35.59
CA ALA A 43 -29.71 8.90 -35.88
C ALA A 43 -29.18 10.24 -35.34
N MET A 44 -28.85 11.13 -36.27
CA MET A 44 -28.60 12.54 -36.02
C MET A 44 -29.94 13.26 -35.81
N LEU A 45 -30.03 14.11 -34.78
CA LEU A 45 -31.04 15.16 -34.73
C LEU A 45 -30.35 16.52 -34.68
N THR A 46 -30.49 17.23 -35.79
CA THR A 46 -30.23 18.66 -35.98
C THR A 46 -31.30 19.48 -35.27
N GLY A 47 -30.88 20.35 -34.35
CA GLY A 47 -31.76 21.27 -33.62
C GLY A 47 -31.24 22.72 -33.71
N SER A 48 -31.90 23.47 -34.59
CA SER A 48 -32.08 24.92 -34.75
C SER A 48 -31.31 25.89 -33.83
N ILE A 49 -30.57 26.79 -34.48
CA ILE A 49 -30.07 28.06 -33.94
C ILE A 49 -31.25 29.03 -33.76
N GLN A 50 -31.45 29.56 -32.55
CA GLN A 50 -32.16 30.82 -32.33
C GLN A 50 -31.31 31.76 -31.46
N VAL A 51 -31.02 32.92 -32.06
CA VAL A 51 -30.39 34.08 -31.44
C VAL A 51 -31.49 34.90 -30.77
N VAL A 52 -31.44 35.05 -29.45
CA VAL A 52 -32.29 36.00 -28.72
C VAL A 52 -31.49 36.66 -27.59
N GLY A 53 -31.31 37.98 -27.74
CA GLY A 53 -31.40 39.01 -26.71
C GLY A 53 -30.63 38.83 -25.40
N SER A 54 -29.61 39.66 -25.21
CA SER A 54 -29.02 39.99 -23.90
C SER A 54 -30.07 40.55 -22.93
N PRO A 55 -30.14 40.04 -21.69
CA PRO A 55 -30.70 40.77 -20.57
C PRO A 55 -29.60 41.34 -19.66
N ALA A 56 -29.98 42.42 -19.00
CA ALA A 56 -29.19 43.30 -18.16
C ALA A 56 -28.46 42.59 -17.00
N ALA A 57 -27.29 43.13 -16.67
CA ALA A 57 -26.51 42.83 -15.48
C ALA A 57 -27.35 43.01 -14.21
N THR A 58 -27.60 41.90 -13.52
CA THR A 58 -28.08 41.88 -12.13
C THR A 58 -26.94 41.38 -11.26
N ALA A 59 -26.61 42.17 -10.24
CA ALA A 59 -25.50 41.93 -9.32
C ALA A 59 -25.66 40.57 -8.60
N ALA A 60 -24.63 39.74 -8.69
CA ALA A 60 -24.52 38.51 -7.90
C ALA A 60 -24.24 38.88 -6.43
N PRO A 61 -24.90 38.24 -5.45
CA PRO A 61 -24.54 38.39 -4.05
C PRO A 61 -23.20 37.70 -3.79
N ALA A 62 -22.37 38.33 -2.95
CA ALA A 62 -21.08 37.83 -2.52
C ALA A 62 -21.20 36.40 -1.95
N GLN A 63 -20.60 35.43 -2.62
CA GLN A 63 -20.34 34.12 -2.03
C GLN A 63 -19.25 34.30 -0.99
N THR A 64 -19.61 34.09 0.27
CA THR A 64 -18.66 33.93 1.36
C THR A 64 -17.98 32.58 1.15
N ASP A 65 -16.70 32.64 0.76
CA ASP A 65 -15.77 31.51 0.77
C ASP A 65 -15.68 30.95 2.19
N THR A 66 -16.52 29.95 2.49
CA THR A 66 -16.30 29.05 3.60
C THR A 66 -15.24 28.05 3.15
N THR A 67 -13.99 28.47 3.31
CA THR A 67 -12.83 27.58 3.35
C THR A 67 -13.08 26.54 4.43
N SER A 68 -13.58 25.37 4.04
CA SER A 68 -13.63 24.19 4.89
C SER A 68 -12.21 23.69 5.11
N SER A 69 -11.55 24.26 6.11
CA SER A 69 -10.34 23.71 6.68
C SER A 69 -10.65 22.29 7.18
N SER A 70 -10.30 21.28 6.39
CA SER A 70 -10.26 19.90 6.85
C SER A 70 -9.15 19.76 7.88
N GLY A 71 -9.47 20.09 9.13
CA GLY A 71 -8.64 19.70 10.26
C GLY A 71 -8.50 18.16 10.30
N PRO A 72 -7.45 17.64 10.96
CA PRO A 72 -7.31 16.19 11.11
C PRO A 72 -8.58 15.65 11.77
N ALA A 73 -9.26 14.72 11.08
CA ALA A 73 -10.37 13.99 11.67
C ALA A 73 -9.86 13.34 12.95
N ILE A 74 -10.38 13.77 14.11
CA ILE A 74 -10.10 13.11 15.38
C ILE A 74 -10.50 11.65 15.20
N ALA A 75 -9.54 10.73 15.35
CA ALA A 75 -9.82 9.31 15.30
C ALA A 75 -10.93 9.02 16.32
N GLN A 76 -12.06 8.51 15.85
CA GLN A 76 -13.19 8.18 16.71
C GLN A 76 -12.72 7.20 17.79
N GLU A 77 -13.12 7.39 19.05
CA GLU A 77 -12.74 6.45 20.11
C GLU A 77 -13.20 5.03 19.76
N CYS A 78 -12.31 4.04 19.91
CA CYS A 78 -12.62 2.66 19.55
C CYS A 78 -13.90 2.17 20.24
N GLY A 79 -14.78 1.55 19.48
CA GLY A 79 -16.01 0.95 19.97
C GLY A 79 -17.08 1.95 20.42
N SER A 80 -16.84 3.26 20.28
CA SER A 80 -17.86 4.30 20.43
C SER A 80 -18.83 4.29 19.24
N GLY A 81 -19.98 4.97 19.37
CA GLY A 81 -20.99 5.03 18.30
C GLY A 81 -21.80 3.74 18.11
N SER A 82 -22.64 3.71 17.08
CA SER A 82 -23.52 2.56 16.82
C SER A 82 -22.77 1.36 16.25
N PHE A 83 -23.20 0.17 16.64
CA PHE A 83 -22.71 -1.11 16.12
C PHE A 83 -23.85 -2.12 16.06
N HIS A 84 -23.66 -3.18 15.29
CA HIS A 84 -24.68 -4.20 15.02
C HIS A 84 -24.42 -5.48 15.81
N ALA A 85 -23.14 -5.82 15.98
CA ALA A 85 -22.71 -6.93 16.80
C ALA A 85 -21.45 -6.57 17.58
N GLU A 86 -21.17 -7.32 18.64
CA GLU A 86 -19.93 -7.20 19.40
C GLU A 86 -19.43 -8.56 19.85
N ALA A 87 -18.14 -8.64 20.14
CA ALA A 87 -17.50 -9.75 20.83
C ALA A 87 -16.78 -9.18 22.06
N VAL A 88 -17.19 -9.59 23.26
CA VAL A 88 -16.70 -9.05 24.53
C VAL A 88 -15.98 -10.15 25.30
N GLU A 89 -14.76 -9.88 25.73
CA GLU A 89 -14.00 -10.74 26.65
C GLU A 89 -14.25 -10.29 28.09
N SER A 90 -14.56 -11.24 28.97
CA SER A 90 -14.65 -11.01 30.41
C SER A 90 -14.33 -12.29 31.16
N GLY A 91 -13.37 -12.23 32.08
CA GLY A 91 -13.02 -13.35 32.96
C GLY A 91 -12.50 -14.59 32.22
N GLY A 92 -11.89 -14.43 31.04
CA GLY A 92 -11.41 -15.52 30.19
C GLY A 92 -12.45 -16.10 29.23
N THR A 93 -13.68 -15.55 29.23
CA THR A 93 -14.76 -15.99 28.34
C THR A 93 -15.13 -14.87 27.38
N TRP A 94 -15.12 -15.21 26.09
CA TRP A 94 -15.68 -14.41 25.03
C TRP A 94 -17.18 -14.64 24.92
N THR A 95 -17.95 -13.56 24.90
CA THR A 95 -19.38 -13.58 24.56
C THR A 95 -19.64 -12.66 23.40
N SER A 96 -20.16 -13.22 22.30
CA SER A 96 -20.54 -12.43 21.12
C SER A 96 -22.05 -12.25 21.05
N ARG A 97 -22.49 -11.03 20.73
CA ARG A 97 -23.91 -10.66 20.70
C ARG A 97 -24.26 -9.88 19.44
N ARG A 98 -25.51 -10.07 18.98
CA ARG A 98 -26.20 -9.21 18.03
C ARG A 98 -27.42 -8.60 18.72
N GLY A 99 -27.35 -7.31 19.05
CA GLY A 99 -28.30 -6.71 19.99
C GLY A 99 -28.31 -7.51 21.31
N ASN A 100 -29.50 -7.96 21.73
CA ASN A 100 -29.66 -8.75 22.96
C ASN A 100 -29.42 -10.26 22.78
N SER A 101 -29.24 -10.74 21.55
CA SER A 101 -29.09 -12.17 21.25
C SER A 101 -27.63 -12.60 21.33
N THR A 102 -27.35 -13.62 22.15
CA THR A 102 -26.01 -14.24 22.20
C THR A 102 -25.83 -15.20 21.05
N VAL A 103 -24.75 -15.04 20.28
CA VAL A 103 -24.41 -15.88 19.11
C VAL A 103 -23.17 -16.75 19.35
N TYR A 104 -22.40 -16.47 20.40
CA TYR A 104 -21.26 -17.27 20.82
C TYR A 104 -20.98 -17.08 22.32
N THR A 105 -20.55 -18.15 22.97
CA THR A 105 -19.91 -18.10 24.29
C THR A 105 -18.84 -19.19 24.32
N GLY A 106 -17.60 -18.81 24.66
CA GLY A 106 -16.47 -19.73 24.67
C GLY A 106 -15.17 -19.01 24.97
N ASN A 107 -14.03 -19.69 24.80
CA ASN A 107 -12.72 -19.14 25.16
C ASN A 107 -11.88 -18.76 23.94
N ASP A 108 -12.37 -19.01 22.72
CA ASP A 108 -11.62 -18.75 21.49
C ASP A 108 -12.00 -17.37 20.89
N MET A 109 -11.02 -16.46 20.84
CA MET A 109 -11.21 -15.13 20.29
C MET A 109 -11.59 -15.17 18.81
N ARG A 110 -10.96 -16.04 18.02
CA ARG A 110 -11.20 -16.11 16.58
C ARG A 110 -12.64 -16.53 16.31
N GLU A 111 -13.13 -17.55 16.99
CA GLU A 111 -14.51 -18.01 16.88
C GLU A 111 -15.50 -16.95 17.35
N ALA A 112 -15.23 -16.28 18.48
CA ALA A 112 -16.06 -15.21 18.98
C ALA A 112 -16.22 -14.05 17.98
N VAL A 113 -15.11 -13.55 17.44
CA VAL A 113 -15.13 -12.46 16.47
C VAL A 113 -15.77 -12.92 15.15
N GLN A 114 -15.45 -14.12 14.68
CA GLN A 114 -16.04 -14.67 13.47
C GLN A 114 -17.56 -14.90 13.62
N ALA A 115 -18.04 -15.30 14.79
CA ALA A 115 -19.46 -15.45 15.09
C ALA A 115 -20.18 -14.10 15.14
N ALA A 116 -19.56 -13.07 15.72
CA ALA A 116 -20.10 -11.71 15.68
C ALA A 116 -20.25 -11.21 14.23
N ILE A 117 -19.22 -11.39 13.39
CA ILE A 117 -19.27 -11.07 11.95
C ILE A 117 -20.31 -11.93 11.21
N GLY A 118 -20.37 -13.23 11.51
CA GLY A 118 -21.31 -14.16 10.90
C GLY A 118 -22.77 -13.88 11.29
N SER A 119 -22.99 -13.19 12.41
CA SER A 119 -24.33 -12.81 12.85
C SER A 119 -24.92 -11.65 12.07
N LEU A 120 -24.12 -10.86 11.35
CA LEU A 120 -24.56 -9.72 10.54
C LEU A 120 -25.52 -10.14 9.41
N SER A 121 -26.32 -9.23 8.87
CA SER A 121 -27.40 -9.55 7.88
C SER A 121 -26.88 -10.18 6.58
N SER A 122 -27.38 -11.32 6.12
CA SER A 122 -26.95 -11.87 4.83
C SER A 122 -27.30 -10.94 3.65
N GLY A 123 -26.42 -10.84 2.64
CA GLY A 123 -26.73 -10.10 1.39
C GLY A 123 -26.73 -8.56 1.54
N ARG A 124 -26.04 -8.02 2.55
CA ARG A 124 -25.90 -6.57 2.77
C ARG A 124 -25.45 -5.83 1.52
N THR A 125 -25.98 -4.63 1.36
CA THR A 125 -25.52 -3.58 0.43
C THR A 125 -25.15 -2.29 1.15
N SER A 126 -25.21 -2.30 2.49
CA SER A 126 -24.79 -1.23 3.39
C SER A 126 -23.94 -1.81 4.52
N LYS A 127 -22.98 -1.02 4.98
CA LYS A 127 -22.02 -1.42 6.02
C LYS A 127 -22.74 -1.74 7.34
N GLU A 128 -22.43 -2.91 7.91
CA GLU A 128 -22.74 -3.23 9.31
C GLU A 128 -21.44 -3.36 10.11
N ARG A 129 -21.48 -2.94 11.38
CA ARG A 129 -20.30 -2.77 12.23
C ARG A 129 -20.24 -3.78 13.38
N VAL A 130 -19.05 -4.35 13.58
CA VAL A 130 -18.69 -5.25 14.67
C VAL A 130 -17.64 -4.60 15.56
N VAL A 131 -17.89 -4.60 16.87
CA VAL A 131 -16.91 -4.13 17.86
C VAL A 131 -16.33 -5.30 18.65
N VAL A 132 -15.01 -5.39 18.76
CA VAL A 132 -14.32 -6.40 19.56
C VAL A 132 -13.76 -5.73 20.81
N ARG A 133 -14.24 -6.11 21.99
CA ARG A 133 -13.89 -5.54 23.29
C ARG A 133 -13.13 -6.57 24.11
N GLY A 134 -11.81 -6.55 23.99
CA GLY A 134 -10.96 -7.49 24.71
C GLY A 134 -9.70 -7.82 23.92
N SER A 135 -8.72 -8.39 24.62
CA SER A 135 -7.49 -8.90 24.02
C SER A 135 -7.51 -10.42 24.05
N GLY A 136 -6.91 -11.05 23.05
CA GLY A 136 -6.90 -12.51 22.96
C GLY A 136 -5.83 -13.02 22.01
N THR A 137 -5.70 -14.34 21.96
CA THR A 137 -4.73 -15.01 21.10
C THR A 137 -5.42 -15.69 19.92
N ILE A 138 -4.82 -15.60 18.74
CA ILE A 138 -5.24 -16.30 17.52
C ILE A 138 -4.04 -17.06 16.95
N SER A 139 -4.27 -18.22 16.34
CA SER A 139 -3.22 -18.97 15.64
C SER A 139 -2.83 -18.29 14.31
N ALA A 140 -1.53 -18.21 14.00
CA ALA A 140 -1.01 -17.76 12.72
C ALA A 140 -1.50 -18.62 11.53
N GLY A 141 -1.95 -19.86 11.80
CA GLY A 141 -2.59 -20.75 10.82
C GLY A 141 -4.09 -20.53 10.64
N SER A 142 -4.64 -19.42 11.14
CA SER A 142 -6.07 -19.11 11.08
C SER A 142 -6.34 -17.67 10.64
N ARG A 143 -7.62 -17.36 10.42
CA ARG A 143 -8.04 -16.03 9.97
C ARG A 143 -9.43 -15.65 10.44
N ILE A 144 -9.64 -14.34 10.60
CA ILE A 144 -10.97 -13.72 10.71
C ILE A 144 -11.30 -13.15 9.33
N SER A 145 -12.33 -13.70 8.70
CA SER A 145 -12.73 -13.32 7.33
C SER A 145 -13.79 -12.24 7.37
N LEU A 146 -13.51 -11.12 6.69
CA LEU A 146 -14.44 -9.99 6.52
C LEU A 146 -15.21 -10.15 5.20
N PRO A 147 -16.52 -10.46 5.22
CA PRO A 147 -17.36 -10.41 4.03
C PRO A 147 -17.66 -8.95 3.65
N SER A 148 -18.13 -8.70 2.42
CA SER A 148 -18.47 -7.34 1.96
C SER A 148 -19.37 -6.58 2.93
N TYR A 149 -19.22 -5.25 2.95
CA TYR A 149 -19.99 -4.34 3.80
C TYR A 149 -19.81 -4.62 5.30
N THR A 150 -18.58 -4.93 5.72
CA THR A 150 -18.24 -5.18 7.12
C THR A 150 -17.30 -4.09 7.62
N VAL A 151 -17.68 -3.46 8.73
CA VAL A 151 -16.81 -2.60 9.53
C VAL A 151 -16.37 -3.41 10.75
N LEU A 152 -15.07 -3.55 10.95
CA LEU A 152 -14.47 -4.18 12.13
C LEU A 152 -13.76 -3.11 12.96
N ASP A 153 -14.02 -3.08 14.26
CA ASP A 153 -13.38 -2.18 15.20
C ASP A 153 -12.84 -2.96 16.41
N VAL A 154 -11.52 -3.10 16.53
CA VAL A 154 -10.88 -3.96 17.54
C VAL A 154 -10.27 -3.11 18.65
N CYS A 155 -10.97 -3.07 19.79
CA CYS A 155 -10.62 -2.26 20.97
C CYS A 155 -9.76 -3.00 21.99
N GLY A 156 -9.00 -3.98 21.52
CA GLY A 156 -7.99 -4.68 22.30
C GLY A 156 -6.86 -5.11 21.38
N THR A 157 -6.09 -6.11 21.80
CA THR A 157 -4.94 -6.64 21.06
C THR A 157 -5.19 -8.07 20.61
N ILE A 158 -4.94 -8.32 19.32
CA ILE A 158 -4.83 -9.68 18.79
C ILE A 158 -3.36 -10.10 18.88
N ASN A 159 -3.06 -11.06 19.76
CA ASN A 159 -1.75 -11.69 19.82
C ASN A 159 -1.73 -12.92 18.90
N VAL A 160 -0.86 -12.92 17.89
CA VAL A 160 -0.79 -14.02 16.91
C VAL A 160 0.35 -14.97 17.25
N THR A 161 0.04 -16.25 17.41
CA THR A 161 1.01 -17.27 17.86
C THR A 161 1.05 -18.48 16.93
N GLY A 162 2.13 -19.26 17.02
CA GLY A 162 2.33 -20.45 16.19
C GLY A 162 2.78 -20.10 14.77
N SER A 163 2.49 -21.00 13.83
CA SER A 163 2.88 -20.88 12.42
C SER A 163 1.70 -21.15 11.49
N GLY A 164 1.76 -20.60 10.28
CA GLY A 164 0.74 -20.80 9.25
C GLY A 164 1.34 -20.72 7.85
N ALA A 165 0.52 -21.01 6.83
CA ALA A 165 0.88 -20.90 5.43
C ALA A 165 -0.33 -20.47 4.60
N GLY A 166 -0.07 -19.92 3.41
CA GLY A 166 -1.10 -19.49 2.47
C GLY A 166 -1.78 -18.18 2.89
N ASP A 167 -3.09 -18.08 2.68
CA ASP A 167 -3.85 -16.85 2.85
C ASP A 167 -4.39 -16.70 4.30
N GLN A 168 -3.49 -16.58 5.29
CA GLN A 168 -3.83 -16.45 6.71
C GLN A 168 -3.42 -15.11 7.29
N ALA A 169 -4.33 -14.48 8.03
CA ALA A 169 -4.13 -13.22 8.72
C ALA A 169 -5.21 -13.05 9.80
N PRO A 170 -4.91 -12.43 10.96
CA PRO A 170 -5.93 -12.13 11.96
C PRO A 170 -7.00 -11.17 11.42
N VAL A 171 -6.74 -10.44 10.32
CA VAL A 171 -7.75 -9.74 9.54
C VAL A 171 -7.56 -10.07 8.06
N TYR A 172 -8.55 -10.75 7.47
CA TYR A 172 -8.48 -11.25 6.11
C TYR A 172 -9.71 -10.88 5.29
N SER A 173 -9.50 -10.58 4.00
CA SER A 173 -10.60 -10.44 3.04
C SER A 173 -10.19 -10.78 1.62
N ARG A 174 -11.09 -11.36 0.83
CA ARG A 174 -10.81 -11.71 -0.58
C ARG A 174 -12.04 -11.59 -1.45
N GLY A 175 -11.92 -10.87 -2.57
CA GLY A 175 -13.02 -10.72 -3.54
C GLY A 175 -14.22 -9.94 -2.99
N THR A 176 -14.00 -9.03 -2.04
CA THR A 176 -15.06 -8.28 -1.34
C THR A 176 -15.01 -6.80 -1.64
N THR A 177 -16.08 -6.10 -1.24
CA THR A 177 -16.20 -4.65 -1.35
C THR A 177 -16.63 -4.02 -0.03
N ASP A 178 -16.31 -2.74 0.16
CA ASP A 178 -16.84 -1.88 1.23
C ASP A 178 -16.48 -2.40 2.62
N ILE A 179 -15.20 -2.68 2.83
CA ILE A 179 -14.63 -3.14 4.09
C ILE A 179 -14.00 -1.98 4.84
N GLU A 180 -14.14 -1.98 6.16
CA GLU A 180 -13.46 -1.02 7.02
C GLU A 180 -12.86 -1.71 8.24
N VAL A 181 -11.64 -1.32 8.60
CA VAL A 181 -10.98 -1.72 9.85
C VAL A 181 -10.61 -0.44 10.58
N GLN A 182 -11.41 -0.05 11.56
CA GLN A 182 -11.32 1.26 12.20
C GLN A 182 -10.13 1.34 13.16
N HIS A 183 -10.03 0.38 14.07
CA HIS A 183 -8.88 0.21 14.96
C HIS A 183 -8.42 -1.24 14.95
N LEU A 184 -7.11 -1.44 14.98
CA LEU A 184 -6.52 -2.76 15.13
C LEU A 184 -5.17 -2.67 15.84
N ASN A 185 -5.01 -3.41 16.93
CA ASN A 185 -3.72 -3.70 17.53
C ASN A 185 -3.32 -5.16 17.31
N VAL A 186 -2.14 -5.41 16.74
CA VAL A 186 -1.61 -6.76 16.51
C VAL A 186 -0.24 -6.93 17.16
N THR A 187 -0.04 -8.06 17.82
CA THR A 187 1.27 -8.50 18.33
C THR A 187 1.58 -9.93 17.89
N GLY A 188 2.82 -10.37 18.12
CA GLY A 188 3.24 -11.75 17.85
C GLY A 188 3.78 -11.95 16.43
N ALA A 189 3.55 -13.13 15.85
CA ALA A 189 4.20 -13.58 14.61
C ALA A 189 3.16 -13.99 13.56
N PRO A 190 2.34 -13.06 13.03
CA PRO A 190 1.43 -13.38 11.94
C PRO A 190 2.20 -13.70 10.65
N LEU A 191 1.56 -14.38 9.69
CA LEU A 191 2.08 -14.42 8.32
C LEU A 191 1.90 -13.04 7.66
N TYR A 192 0.68 -12.52 7.75
CA TYR A 192 0.31 -11.14 7.46
C TYR A 192 -0.51 -10.60 8.63
N GLY A 193 -0.27 -9.38 9.12
CA GLY A 193 -1.11 -8.73 10.12
C GLY A 193 -2.50 -8.39 9.56
N ILE A 194 -2.55 -7.82 8.36
CA ILE A 194 -3.75 -7.66 7.54
C ILE A 194 -3.44 -8.23 6.16
N PHE A 195 -4.38 -9.01 5.61
CA PHE A 195 -4.27 -9.47 4.24
C PHE A 195 -5.56 -9.34 3.45
N MET A 196 -5.52 -8.55 2.38
CA MET A 196 -6.66 -8.31 1.50
C MET A 196 -6.30 -8.58 0.04
N ARG A 197 -7.14 -9.34 -0.67
CA ARG A 197 -6.88 -9.77 -2.05
C ARG A 197 -8.06 -9.52 -2.98
N ASN A 198 -7.83 -8.87 -4.13
CA ASN A 198 -8.85 -8.50 -5.11
C ASN A 198 -10.05 -7.79 -4.45
N VAL A 199 -9.78 -6.75 -3.65
CA VAL A 199 -10.77 -6.01 -2.87
C VAL A 199 -11.09 -4.64 -3.50
N THR A 200 -12.27 -4.09 -3.21
CA THR A 200 -12.69 -2.76 -3.64
C THR A 200 -13.20 -1.95 -2.45
N ASN A 201 -12.98 -0.64 -2.41
CA ASN A 201 -13.49 0.26 -1.36
C ASN A 201 -13.10 -0.20 0.05
N VAL A 202 -11.79 -0.17 0.35
CA VAL A 202 -11.27 -0.51 1.68
C VAL A 202 -10.87 0.75 2.42
N HIS A 203 -11.20 0.81 3.71
CA HIS A 203 -10.67 1.83 4.61
C HIS A 203 -10.01 1.18 5.84
N LEU A 204 -8.71 1.40 6.00
CA LEU A 204 -7.96 1.07 7.21
C LEU A 204 -7.72 2.35 8.00
N GLY A 205 -8.25 2.44 9.21
CA GLY A 205 -8.14 3.61 10.07
C GLY A 205 -6.82 3.65 10.81
N GLN A 206 -6.88 3.37 12.12
CA GLN A 206 -5.74 3.38 13.04
C GLN A 206 -5.22 1.97 13.26
N ILE A 207 -4.07 1.66 12.66
CA ILE A 207 -3.49 0.32 12.71
C ILE A 207 -2.16 0.38 13.44
N ASP A 208 -2.02 -0.40 14.52
CA ASP A 208 -0.79 -0.52 15.30
C ASP A 208 -0.37 -1.99 15.36
N MET A 209 0.80 -2.28 14.82
CA MET A 209 1.37 -3.62 14.78
C MET A 209 2.75 -3.64 15.43
N ARG A 210 2.89 -4.39 16.52
CA ARG A 210 4.15 -4.66 17.21
C ARG A 210 4.50 -6.13 17.07
N LEU A 211 5.08 -6.46 15.92
CA LEU A 211 5.31 -7.82 15.47
C LEU A 211 6.68 -8.34 15.90
N SER A 212 6.85 -9.65 15.79
CA SER A 212 8.11 -10.38 16.00
C SER A 212 8.54 -11.19 14.77
N ALA A 213 7.65 -11.31 13.76
CA ALA A 213 7.90 -11.88 12.45
C ALA A 213 6.74 -11.49 11.49
N GLY A 214 6.86 -11.88 10.24
CA GLY A 214 5.80 -11.73 9.23
C GLY A 214 5.82 -10.41 8.48
N LEU A 215 4.73 -10.15 7.76
CA LEU A 215 4.45 -8.92 7.03
C LEU A 215 3.33 -8.15 7.73
N GLY A 216 3.41 -6.82 7.81
CA GLY A 216 2.36 -6.01 8.43
C GLY A 216 1.04 -6.03 7.64
N ILE A 217 0.96 -5.26 6.56
CA ILE A 217 -0.25 -5.16 5.71
C ILE A 217 0.08 -5.55 4.28
N ARG A 218 -0.64 -6.53 3.73
CA ARG A 218 -0.60 -6.91 2.32
C ARG A 218 -1.95 -6.63 1.67
N ILE A 219 -1.96 -5.83 0.60
CA ILE A 219 -3.15 -5.65 -0.26
C ILE A 219 -2.74 -5.96 -1.69
N ASP A 220 -3.30 -7.02 -2.28
CA ASP A 220 -2.91 -7.44 -3.63
C ASP A 220 -4.08 -7.79 -4.56
N ASN A 221 -3.79 -8.04 -5.83
CA ASN A 221 -4.73 -8.59 -6.81
C ASN A 221 -4.35 -10.01 -7.27
N ARG A 222 -3.52 -10.74 -6.52
CA ARG A 222 -2.89 -11.98 -6.97
C ARG A 222 -3.85 -13.17 -7.10
N GLY A 223 -5.13 -13.00 -6.75
CA GLY A 223 -6.19 -13.98 -7.03
C GLY A 223 -6.74 -13.87 -8.46
N ASP A 224 -6.67 -12.68 -9.06
CA ASP A 224 -7.01 -12.39 -10.46
C ASP A 224 -6.27 -11.11 -10.86
N THR A 225 -5.15 -11.26 -11.57
CA THR A 225 -4.28 -10.14 -11.94
C THR A 225 -4.88 -9.25 -13.03
N SER A 226 -5.96 -9.68 -13.69
CA SER A 226 -6.69 -8.85 -14.66
C SER A 226 -7.56 -7.78 -13.98
N VAL A 227 -7.85 -7.95 -12.68
CA VAL A 227 -8.70 -7.04 -11.90
C VAL A 227 -7.92 -6.52 -10.69
N ARG A 228 -7.43 -5.28 -10.81
CA ARG A 228 -6.74 -4.58 -9.72
C ARG A 228 -7.64 -4.40 -8.51
N SER A 229 -7.07 -4.58 -7.31
CA SER A 229 -7.67 -4.07 -6.08
C SER A 229 -7.73 -2.55 -6.17
N ARG A 230 -8.83 -1.92 -5.71
CA ARG A 230 -9.04 -0.50 -6.01
C ARG A 230 -9.74 0.29 -4.92
N ASN A 231 -9.51 1.60 -4.94
CA ASN A 231 -10.08 2.56 -3.98
C ASN A 231 -9.78 2.15 -2.53
N ILE A 232 -8.50 2.22 -2.18
CA ILE A 232 -7.98 1.83 -0.88
C ILE A 232 -7.56 3.09 -0.13
N ARG A 233 -8.07 3.26 1.09
CA ARG A 233 -7.67 4.31 2.03
C ARG A 233 -7.02 3.70 3.26
N ILE A 234 -5.88 4.23 3.66
CA ILE A 234 -5.17 3.87 4.88
C ILE A 234 -4.87 5.18 5.62
N ASP A 235 -5.44 5.40 6.80
CA ASP A 235 -5.19 6.66 7.52
C ASP A 235 -3.80 6.63 8.17
N ASN A 236 -3.59 5.78 9.18
CA ASN A 236 -2.31 5.70 9.89
C ASN A 236 -1.95 4.26 10.23
N VAL A 237 -0.69 3.92 9.94
CA VAL A 237 -0.14 2.61 10.26
C VAL A 237 1.16 2.81 11.04
N PHE A 238 1.24 2.18 12.20
CA PHE A 238 2.50 1.90 12.88
C PHE A 238 2.82 0.40 12.73
N VAL A 239 3.99 0.06 12.19
CA VAL A 239 4.49 -1.33 12.18
C VAL A 239 5.90 -1.37 12.76
N SER A 240 6.13 -2.30 13.68
CA SER A 240 7.46 -2.61 14.18
C SER A 240 7.74 -4.11 14.19
N GLY A 241 9.00 -4.49 13.98
CA GLY A 241 9.48 -5.88 14.15
C GLY A 241 8.94 -6.91 13.16
N ALA A 242 8.29 -6.48 12.07
CA ALA A 242 7.96 -7.35 10.95
C ALA A 242 9.25 -7.93 10.34
N SER A 243 9.31 -9.22 10.04
CA SER A 243 10.49 -9.81 9.38
C SER A 243 10.51 -9.55 7.87
N ALA A 244 9.40 -9.07 7.30
CA ALA A 244 9.24 -8.68 5.90
C ALA A 244 8.87 -7.18 5.81
N HIS A 245 7.98 -6.82 4.88
CA HIS A 245 7.47 -5.46 4.70
C HIS A 245 6.57 -4.98 5.84
N GLY A 246 6.59 -3.67 6.10
CA GLY A 246 5.59 -3.00 6.94
C GLY A 246 4.23 -2.94 6.23
N VAL A 247 4.18 -2.25 5.09
CA VAL A 247 3.00 -2.18 4.21
C VAL A 247 3.43 -2.50 2.79
N GLU A 248 2.69 -3.38 2.12
CA GLU A 248 2.92 -3.73 0.73
C GLU A 248 1.61 -3.77 -0.07
N THR A 249 1.58 -3.04 -1.17
CA THR A 249 0.54 -3.15 -2.19
C THR A 249 1.07 -3.86 -3.42
N TYR A 250 0.26 -4.69 -4.09
CA TYR A 250 0.59 -5.31 -5.38
C TYR A 250 -0.62 -5.30 -6.32
N GLY A 251 -0.55 -4.53 -7.41
CA GLY A 251 -1.63 -4.50 -8.40
C GLY A 251 -2.84 -3.69 -7.91
N VAL A 252 -2.56 -2.51 -7.36
CA VAL A 252 -3.56 -1.61 -6.75
C VAL A 252 -3.79 -0.36 -7.59
N ASP A 253 -5.04 0.04 -7.79
CA ASP A 253 -5.46 1.28 -8.47
C ASP A 253 -6.28 2.19 -7.54
N GLY A 254 -5.76 3.37 -7.24
CA GLY A 254 -6.42 4.29 -6.31
C GLY A 254 -6.06 3.93 -4.87
N LEU A 255 -5.01 4.56 -4.37
CA LEU A 255 -4.50 4.39 -3.01
C LEU A 255 -4.32 5.75 -2.34
N SER A 256 -4.87 5.94 -1.15
CA SER A 256 -4.59 7.10 -0.31
C SER A 256 -4.04 6.61 1.03
N ILE A 257 -2.86 7.09 1.40
CA ILE A 257 -2.23 6.82 2.68
C ILE A 257 -1.96 8.13 3.39
N GLY A 258 -2.36 8.25 4.66
CA GLY A 258 -1.85 9.31 5.53
C GLY A 258 -0.40 9.02 5.89
N THR A 259 -0.17 8.28 6.98
CA THR A 259 1.20 7.98 7.46
C THR A 259 1.48 6.49 7.57
N VAL A 260 2.65 6.06 7.08
CA VAL A 260 3.28 4.79 7.45
C VAL A 260 4.48 5.09 8.34
N THR A 261 4.42 4.64 9.59
CA THR A 261 5.54 4.64 10.54
C THR A 261 6.07 3.23 10.68
N ALA A 262 7.25 2.96 10.14
CA ALA A 262 7.88 1.65 10.14
C ALA A 262 9.15 1.65 10.99
N ARG A 263 9.28 0.67 11.90
CA ARG A 263 10.42 0.52 12.81
C ARG A 263 10.99 -0.88 12.74
N ASN A 264 12.26 -1.01 12.34
CA ASN A 264 12.97 -2.29 12.31
C ASN A 264 12.22 -3.38 11.53
N THR A 265 11.67 -3.03 10.36
CA THR A 265 11.12 -4.02 9.42
C THR A 265 12.27 -4.71 8.68
N GLY A 266 12.17 -6.02 8.47
CA GLY A 266 13.21 -6.79 7.77
C GLY A 266 13.40 -6.40 6.31
N GLU A 267 12.32 -5.90 5.68
CA GLU A 267 12.34 -5.36 4.32
C GLU A 267 11.82 -3.91 4.32
N SER A 268 11.08 -3.50 3.28
CA SER A 268 10.62 -2.12 3.17
C SER A 268 9.65 -1.68 4.25
N GLY A 269 9.69 -0.40 4.62
CA GLY A 269 8.64 0.22 5.44
C GLY A 269 7.32 0.29 4.66
N LEU A 270 7.37 0.91 3.49
CA LEU A 270 6.30 0.90 2.48
C LEU A 270 6.86 0.40 1.14
N LEU A 271 6.21 -0.60 0.54
CA LEU A 271 6.46 -1.05 -0.82
C LEU A 271 5.20 -0.86 -1.68
N LEU A 272 5.33 -0.02 -2.71
CA LEU A 272 4.36 0.07 -3.79
C LEU A 272 4.84 -0.81 -4.95
N ASN A 273 4.22 -1.97 -5.08
CA ASN A 273 4.49 -2.95 -6.13
C ASN A 273 3.35 -2.85 -7.16
N ASP A 274 3.65 -2.60 -8.44
CA ASP A 274 2.64 -2.43 -9.49
C ASP A 274 1.43 -1.62 -8.96
N THR A 275 1.63 -0.40 -8.45
CA THR A 275 0.55 0.43 -7.90
C THR A 275 0.41 1.70 -8.75
N ILE A 276 -0.82 2.16 -8.97
CA ILE A 276 -1.12 3.35 -9.78
C ILE A 276 -2.10 4.24 -9.03
N ASN A 277 -2.09 5.54 -9.36
CA ASN A 277 -3.00 6.53 -8.79
C ASN A 277 -2.94 6.55 -7.25
N ALA A 278 -1.76 6.87 -6.71
CA ALA A 278 -1.52 6.83 -5.27
C ALA A 278 -1.11 8.20 -4.70
N THR A 279 -1.64 8.52 -3.53
CA THR A 279 -1.18 9.63 -2.69
C THR A 279 -0.75 9.09 -1.34
N VAL A 280 0.43 9.48 -0.88
CA VAL A 280 0.98 9.11 0.43
C VAL A 280 1.45 10.39 1.13
N ASP A 281 0.88 10.74 2.28
CA ASP A 281 1.30 11.98 2.95
C ASP A 281 2.71 11.84 3.54
N ARG A 282 2.98 10.73 4.23
CA ARG A 282 4.28 10.48 4.88
C ARG A 282 4.67 9.02 4.96
N VAL A 283 5.93 8.74 4.65
CA VAL A 283 6.63 7.51 5.02
C VAL A 283 7.73 7.87 6.03
N ASP A 284 7.65 7.27 7.21
CA ASP A 284 8.60 7.47 8.30
C ASP A 284 9.23 6.12 8.66
N GLY A 285 10.43 5.85 8.14
CA GLY A 285 11.17 4.61 8.35
C GLY A 285 12.38 4.79 9.26
N GLU A 286 12.53 3.92 10.25
CA GLU A 286 13.75 3.80 11.04
C GLU A 286 14.18 2.32 11.11
N GLY A 287 15.43 2.04 10.76
CA GLY A 287 15.96 0.67 10.76
C GLY A 287 15.33 -0.26 9.72
N THR A 288 14.53 0.26 8.78
CA THR A 288 13.84 -0.53 7.75
C THR A 288 14.82 -1.14 6.77
N GLY A 289 14.75 -2.44 6.52
CA GLY A 289 15.60 -3.13 5.54
C GLY A 289 17.08 -3.15 5.94
N ALA A 290 17.41 -3.05 7.23
CA ALA A 290 18.80 -3.07 7.69
C ALA A 290 19.53 -4.33 7.21
N GLY A 291 20.69 -4.15 6.58
CA GLY A 291 21.48 -5.26 6.03
C GLY A 291 20.91 -5.89 4.75
N THR A 292 19.87 -5.31 4.14
CA THR A 292 19.23 -5.83 2.92
C THR A 292 19.28 -4.84 1.75
N GLY A 293 18.68 -5.21 0.61
CA GLY A 293 18.49 -4.35 -0.56
C GLY A 293 17.26 -3.44 -0.51
N TYR A 294 16.46 -3.51 0.56
CA TYR A 294 15.18 -2.80 0.67
C TYR A 294 15.32 -1.37 1.21
N ALA A 295 14.20 -0.65 1.30
CA ALA A 295 14.16 0.78 1.57
C ALA A 295 13.03 1.18 2.51
N ALA A 296 13.14 2.32 3.20
CA ALA A 296 12.00 2.91 3.91
C ALA A 296 10.80 3.07 2.97
N PHE A 297 11.04 3.59 1.76
CA PHE A 297 10.06 3.65 0.68
C PHE A 297 10.59 2.99 -0.60
N ARG A 298 9.91 1.95 -1.09
CA ARG A 298 10.27 1.23 -2.31
C ARG A 298 9.15 1.26 -3.35
N MET A 299 9.51 1.41 -4.60
CA MET A 299 8.63 1.27 -5.77
C MET A 299 9.18 0.17 -6.68
N ALA A 300 8.35 -0.79 -7.07
CA ALA A 300 8.78 -1.94 -7.86
C ALA A 300 7.74 -2.38 -8.89
N ASN A 301 8.23 -3.13 -9.89
CA ASN A 301 7.46 -3.88 -10.87
C ASN A 301 6.41 -3.04 -11.61
N ARG A 302 6.89 -2.04 -12.37
CA ARG A 302 6.03 -1.15 -13.17
C ARG A 302 5.07 -0.30 -12.34
N ASN A 303 5.41 -0.04 -11.07
CA ASN A 303 4.70 0.94 -10.27
C ASN A 303 4.64 2.29 -10.99
N GLY A 304 3.47 2.91 -11.02
CA GLY A 304 3.19 4.18 -11.70
C GLY A 304 2.92 4.07 -13.20
N ARG A 305 3.03 2.89 -13.81
CA ARG A 305 2.80 2.71 -15.25
C ARG A 305 1.31 2.72 -15.60
N VAL A 306 0.88 3.69 -16.41
CA VAL A 306 -0.49 3.81 -16.92
C VAL A 306 -0.47 3.89 -18.44
N ASN A 307 -1.26 3.03 -19.10
CA ASN A 307 -1.36 2.97 -20.57
C ASN A 307 0.02 2.94 -21.27
N ASN A 308 0.94 2.10 -20.78
CA ASN A 308 2.33 1.97 -21.25
C ASN A 308 3.21 3.22 -21.10
N SER A 309 2.79 4.22 -20.33
CA SER A 309 3.55 5.44 -20.02
C SER A 309 3.67 5.65 -18.51
N TYR A 310 4.45 6.65 -18.08
CA TYR A 310 4.63 7.00 -16.67
C TYR A 310 4.17 8.43 -16.41
N PRO A 311 2.87 8.76 -16.56
CA PRO A 311 2.38 10.07 -16.14
C PRO A 311 2.58 10.21 -14.63
N THR A 312 2.72 11.43 -14.13
CA THR A 312 2.74 11.64 -12.68
C THR A 312 1.39 11.26 -12.07
N ASN A 313 1.35 10.11 -11.41
CA ASN A 313 0.16 9.57 -10.75
C ASN A 313 0.46 9.00 -9.36
N ILE A 314 1.73 9.02 -8.93
CA ILE A 314 2.14 8.75 -7.55
C ILE A 314 2.63 10.06 -6.94
N ARG A 315 2.04 10.47 -5.82
CA ARG A 315 2.43 11.69 -5.08
C ARG A 315 2.76 11.32 -3.65
N VAL A 316 3.96 11.66 -3.21
CA VAL A 316 4.43 11.43 -1.84
C VAL A 316 4.81 12.75 -1.21
N GLY A 317 4.20 13.09 -0.07
CA GLY A 317 4.48 14.34 0.63
C GLY A 317 5.86 14.35 1.26
N GLU A 318 6.19 13.32 2.05
CA GLU A 318 7.45 13.25 2.77
C GLU A 318 7.96 11.81 2.91
N VAL A 319 9.27 11.63 2.68
CA VAL A 319 9.98 10.40 3.05
C VAL A 319 11.07 10.71 4.05
N ILE A 320 10.95 10.12 5.23
CA ILE A 320 11.95 10.15 6.29
C ILE A 320 12.57 8.76 6.42
N ALA A 321 13.90 8.70 6.41
CA ALA A 321 14.63 7.47 6.70
C ALA A 321 15.76 7.71 7.71
N ARG A 322 15.87 6.82 8.69
CA ARG A 322 16.92 6.82 9.73
C ARG A 322 17.54 5.42 9.82
N GLY A 323 18.84 5.30 9.53
CA GLY A 323 19.46 3.97 9.53
C GLY A 323 18.88 3.06 8.44
N GLY A 324 18.90 1.75 8.68
CA GLY A 324 18.27 0.77 7.78
C GLY A 324 19.07 0.48 6.50
N GLY A 325 18.38 -0.05 5.49
CA GLY A 325 18.95 -0.37 4.17
C GLY A 325 19.14 0.87 3.32
N ARG A 326 18.05 1.30 2.66
CA ARG A 326 17.96 2.52 1.83
C ARG A 326 16.87 3.44 2.35
N GLY A 327 16.90 4.71 1.94
CA GLY A 327 15.77 5.62 2.15
C GLY A 327 14.71 5.43 1.08
N ILE A 328 15.06 5.72 -0.17
CA ILE A 328 14.17 5.59 -1.34
C ILE A 328 14.79 4.60 -2.34
N PHE A 329 13.98 3.68 -2.86
CA PHE A 329 14.41 2.77 -3.92
C PHE A 329 13.35 2.64 -5.01
N CYS A 330 13.68 3.10 -6.22
CA CYS A 330 12.88 2.88 -7.42
C CYS A 330 13.55 1.80 -8.28
N VAL A 331 12.80 0.77 -8.68
CA VAL A 331 13.35 -0.36 -9.45
C VAL A 331 12.33 -1.02 -10.38
N SER A 332 12.82 -1.83 -11.32
CA SER A 332 12.02 -2.75 -12.17
C SER A 332 10.95 -2.00 -12.96
N GLU A 333 11.42 -1.07 -13.80
CA GLU A 333 10.58 -0.27 -14.69
C GLU A 333 9.55 0.58 -13.93
N SER A 334 9.86 1.12 -12.76
CA SER A 334 8.91 1.93 -11.97
C SER A 334 9.05 3.42 -12.24
N GLY A 335 8.05 4.23 -11.87
CA GLY A 335 8.07 5.63 -12.23
C GLY A 335 6.81 6.42 -11.87
N GLY A 336 6.61 7.53 -12.59
CA GLY A 336 5.39 8.34 -12.51
C GLY A 336 5.20 9.01 -11.14
N VAL A 337 6.31 9.34 -10.46
CA VAL A 337 6.31 9.71 -9.05
C VAL A 337 6.89 11.11 -8.82
N VAL A 338 6.24 11.85 -7.92
CA VAL A 338 6.80 13.06 -7.30
C VAL A 338 6.89 12.84 -5.79
N ILE A 339 8.06 13.13 -5.22
CA ILE A 339 8.28 13.19 -3.76
C ILE A 339 8.64 14.62 -3.39
N ASP A 340 7.81 15.25 -2.57
CA ASP A 340 7.94 16.67 -2.24
C ASP A 340 9.10 16.95 -1.27
N ARG A 341 9.16 16.22 -0.16
CA ARG A 341 10.17 16.38 0.89
C ARG A 341 10.93 15.10 1.19
N ILE A 342 12.24 15.21 1.38
CA ILE A 342 13.12 14.09 1.67
C ILE A 342 14.00 14.42 2.86
N ASP A 343 14.07 13.53 3.84
CA ASP A 343 15.00 13.61 4.97
C ASP A 343 15.57 12.22 5.25
N ILE A 344 16.76 11.94 4.74
CA ILE A 344 17.39 10.63 4.84
C ILE A 344 18.74 10.77 5.54
N SER A 345 18.97 9.96 6.57
CA SER A 345 20.27 9.92 7.25
C SER A 345 20.66 8.52 7.72
N GLY A 346 21.96 8.23 7.66
CA GLY A 346 22.55 7.06 8.30
C GLY A 346 22.22 5.71 7.65
N THR A 347 21.71 5.68 6.42
CA THR A 347 21.38 4.41 5.73
C THR A 347 22.64 3.55 5.52
N GLY A 348 22.52 2.24 5.70
CA GLY A 348 23.63 1.28 5.54
C GLY A 348 23.96 0.94 4.09
N ASN A 349 23.14 1.37 3.14
CA ASN A 349 23.35 1.28 1.70
C ASN A 349 23.00 2.63 1.05
N ASN A 350 22.80 2.69 -0.28
CA ASN A 350 22.40 3.91 -0.97
C ASN A 350 21.22 4.60 -0.25
N ALA A 351 21.39 5.86 0.10
CA ALA A 351 20.30 6.66 0.65
C ALA A 351 19.14 6.73 -0.35
N ILE A 352 19.47 6.93 -1.63
CA ILE A 352 18.53 6.91 -2.74
C ILE A 352 19.12 6.05 -3.85
N LEU A 353 18.37 5.05 -4.32
CA LEU A 353 18.71 4.28 -5.51
C LEU A 353 17.60 4.38 -6.55
N ILE A 354 17.95 4.81 -7.75
CA ILE A 354 17.06 4.84 -8.92
C ILE A 354 17.64 3.89 -9.96
N GLU A 355 16.92 2.83 -10.27
CA GLU A 355 17.40 1.76 -11.16
C GLU A 355 16.34 1.37 -12.20
N ASN A 356 16.58 1.73 -13.46
CA ASN A 356 15.64 1.54 -14.57
C ASN A 356 14.25 2.15 -14.29
N CYS A 357 14.23 3.44 -13.93
CA CYS A 357 13.01 4.17 -13.61
C CYS A 357 12.73 5.38 -14.50
N TYR A 358 11.47 5.77 -14.57
CA TYR A 358 10.96 6.71 -15.56
C TYR A 358 10.06 7.80 -14.96
N ASN A 359 10.23 9.06 -15.36
CA ASN A 359 9.46 10.20 -14.83
C ASN A 359 9.44 10.22 -13.29
N VAL A 360 10.62 10.37 -12.69
CA VAL A 360 10.83 10.42 -11.24
C VAL A 360 11.27 11.82 -10.85
N ASN A 361 10.55 12.47 -9.95
CA ASN A 361 10.90 13.79 -9.43
C ASN A 361 11.06 13.74 -7.90
N LEU A 362 12.29 13.94 -7.42
CA LEU A 362 12.63 13.84 -6.01
C LEU A 362 12.99 15.19 -5.39
N ALA A 363 12.51 15.38 -4.16
CA ALA A 363 12.65 16.61 -3.38
C ALA A 363 12.13 17.85 -4.14
N ALA A 364 10.93 17.72 -4.71
CA ALA A 364 10.30 18.78 -5.49
C ALA A 364 10.15 20.09 -4.71
N GLN A 365 10.09 20.04 -3.38
CA GLN A 365 10.08 21.20 -2.50
C GLN A 365 11.43 21.39 -1.78
N SER A 366 11.93 20.35 -1.10
CA SER A 366 13.19 20.42 -0.36
C SER A 366 13.68 19.04 0.08
N GLY A 367 14.94 18.93 0.48
CA GLY A 367 15.36 17.78 1.26
C GLY A 367 16.81 17.78 1.72
N SER A 368 17.13 16.75 2.50
CA SER A 368 18.50 16.46 2.93
C SER A 368 18.81 14.97 2.83
N VAL A 369 20.05 14.68 2.45
CA VAL A 369 20.64 13.35 2.51
C VAL A 369 21.95 13.47 3.27
N SER A 370 22.07 12.72 4.37
CA SER A 370 23.27 12.68 5.19
C SER A 370 23.82 11.26 5.27
N GLY A 371 25.13 11.14 5.10
CA GLY A 371 25.85 9.89 4.98
C GLY A 371 25.61 8.85 6.08
N PRO A 372 26.08 7.61 5.83
CA PRO A 372 27.05 7.25 4.80
C PRO A 372 26.45 6.84 3.44
N GLY A 373 25.12 6.75 3.31
CA GLY A 373 24.49 6.29 2.07
C GLY A 373 24.52 7.28 0.92
N ASP A 374 24.84 6.80 -0.28
CA ASP A 374 24.92 7.63 -1.50
C ASP A 374 23.58 7.81 -2.23
N ILE A 375 23.49 8.85 -3.06
CA ILE A 375 22.47 8.99 -4.10
C ILE A 375 23.03 8.36 -5.39
N ARG A 376 22.35 7.34 -5.92
CA ARG A 376 22.81 6.60 -7.10
C ARG A 376 21.70 6.42 -8.13
N LEU A 377 22.00 6.80 -9.37
CA LEU A 377 21.29 6.35 -10.57
C LEU A 377 22.08 5.18 -11.18
N ALA A 378 21.44 4.02 -11.27
CA ALA A 378 21.98 2.78 -11.82
C ALA A 378 21.06 2.23 -12.91
N ALA A 379 21.52 1.18 -13.60
CA ALA A 379 20.69 0.43 -14.53
C ALA A 379 21.15 -1.02 -14.60
N ARG A 380 20.19 -1.95 -14.62
CA ARG A 380 20.36 -3.33 -15.09
C ARG A 380 20.15 -3.37 -16.60
N THR A 381 20.87 -4.25 -17.27
CA THR A 381 20.86 -4.39 -18.74
C THR A 381 19.59 -5.04 -19.29
N GLU A 382 18.80 -5.67 -18.43
CA GLU A 382 17.55 -6.35 -18.81
C GLU A 382 16.36 -5.39 -19.01
N PHE A 383 16.49 -4.13 -18.57
CA PHE A 383 15.48 -3.09 -18.76
C PHE A 383 16.10 -1.86 -19.44
N PRO A 384 15.28 -1.01 -20.10
CA PRO A 384 15.76 0.31 -20.54
C PRO A 384 16.33 1.11 -19.37
N GLY A 385 17.36 1.92 -19.65
CA GLY A 385 17.98 2.79 -18.64
C GLY A 385 17.02 3.84 -18.10
N ASN A 386 17.44 4.56 -17.06
CA ASN A 386 16.63 5.63 -16.47
C ASN A 386 16.26 6.69 -17.51
N SER A 387 15.03 7.21 -17.45
CA SER A 387 14.63 8.39 -18.22
C SER A 387 13.80 9.39 -17.43
N ASP A 388 13.91 10.67 -17.77
CA ASP A 388 13.07 11.73 -17.21
C ASP A 388 13.14 11.80 -15.68
N VAL A 389 14.35 11.77 -15.14
CA VAL A 389 14.58 11.82 -13.69
C VAL A 389 15.05 13.21 -13.30
N THR A 390 14.37 13.83 -12.34
CA THR A 390 14.79 15.08 -11.69
C THR A 390 15.10 14.83 -10.22
N ILE A 391 16.32 15.14 -9.79
CA ILE A 391 16.72 15.20 -8.38
C ILE A 391 17.08 16.64 -8.06
N GLN A 392 16.44 17.23 -7.04
CA GLN A 392 16.53 18.66 -6.84
C GLN A 392 16.40 19.12 -5.39
N ASN A 393 16.83 20.35 -5.12
CA ASN A 393 16.63 21.04 -3.82
C ASN A 393 17.15 20.24 -2.61
N LEU A 394 18.28 19.54 -2.78
CA LEU A 394 18.89 18.73 -1.73
C LEU A 394 20.12 19.40 -1.12
N THR A 395 20.26 19.27 0.19
CA THR A 395 21.57 19.34 0.85
C THR A 395 22.11 17.93 1.04
N VAL A 396 23.24 17.62 0.40
CA VAL A 396 23.89 16.31 0.43
C VAL A 396 25.17 16.41 1.25
N THR A 397 25.23 15.72 2.39
CA THR A 397 26.32 15.79 3.36
C THR A 397 26.98 14.44 3.56
N ASN A 398 28.30 14.34 3.36
CA ASN A 398 29.07 13.09 3.52
C ASN A 398 28.52 11.91 2.69
N SER A 399 28.00 12.19 1.49
CA SER A 399 27.42 11.20 0.58
C SER A 399 27.80 11.54 -0.87
N ALA A 400 28.03 10.55 -1.70
CA ALA A 400 28.23 10.75 -3.13
C ALA A 400 26.90 10.95 -3.86
N VAL A 401 26.93 11.72 -4.95
CA VAL A 401 25.91 11.72 -5.99
C VAL A 401 26.54 11.13 -7.25
N THR A 402 26.03 9.98 -7.69
CA THR A 402 26.56 9.25 -8.84
C THR A 402 25.48 8.87 -9.83
N GLU A 403 25.72 9.15 -11.10
CA GLU A 403 24.96 8.61 -12.22
C GLU A 403 25.87 7.71 -13.05
N ASN A 404 25.58 6.40 -13.05
CA ASN A 404 26.31 5.44 -13.87
C ASN A 404 25.47 4.16 -14.11
N PRO A 405 25.05 3.88 -15.34
CA PRO A 405 25.30 4.63 -16.57
C PRO A 405 24.51 5.96 -16.65
N CYS A 406 24.86 6.82 -17.61
CA CYS A 406 24.06 8.00 -17.93
C CYS A 406 22.65 7.59 -18.38
N GLY A 407 21.62 8.24 -17.84
CA GLY A 407 20.25 8.10 -18.29
C GLY A 407 19.91 9.06 -19.44
N ASN A 408 18.66 9.04 -19.85
CA ASN A 408 18.12 9.98 -20.83
C ASN A 408 17.31 11.07 -20.11
N ASN A 409 17.55 12.34 -20.43
CA ASN A 409 16.83 13.47 -19.80
C ASN A 409 16.90 13.44 -18.26
N ILE A 410 18.12 13.34 -17.73
CA ILE A 410 18.38 13.37 -16.29
C ILE A 410 18.75 14.80 -15.90
N THR A 411 18.12 15.31 -14.84
CA THR A 411 18.36 16.64 -14.32
C THR A 411 18.70 16.57 -12.84
N PHE A 412 19.87 17.07 -12.50
CA PHE A 412 20.22 17.41 -11.13
C PHE A 412 20.30 18.94 -11.01
N ARG A 413 19.53 19.53 -10.08
CA ARG A 413 19.54 20.99 -9.92
C ARG A 413 19.40 21.42 -8.46
N ASN A 414 20.01 22.54 -8.12
CA ASN A 414 19.96 23.08 -6.76
C ASN A 414 20.43 22.07 -5.69
N ILE A 415 21.56 21.41 -5.96
CA ILE A 415 22.18 20.42 -5.06
C ILE A 415 23.33 21.10 -4.31
N THR A 416 23.11 21.36 -3.02
CA THR A 416 24.16 21.84 -2.12
C THR A 416 24.95 20.65 -1.60
N ARG A 417 26.28 20.72 -1.67
CA ARG A 417 27.18 19.61 -1.32
C ARG A 417 28.09 20.00 -0.16
N VAL A 418 28.14 19.17 0.88
CA VAL A 418 29.02 19.33 2.03
C VAL A 418 29.83 18.06 2.20
N ASN A 419 31.13 18.10 1.90
CA ASN A 419 32.00 16.92 1.90
C ASN A 419 31.46 15.76 1.03
N SER A 420 30.90 16.10 -0.14
CA SER A 420 30.16 15.18 -0.98
C SER A 420 30.70 15.20 -2.41
N SER A 421 31.02 14.02 -2.95
CA SER A 421 31.43 13.87 -4.35
C SER A 421 30.23 13.96 -5.29
N TYR A 422 30.50 14.35 -6.54
CA TYR A 422 29.46 14.58 -7.53
C TYR A 422 29.98 14.16 -8.90
N ASN A 423 29.45 13.05 -9.40
CA ASN A 423 29.83 12.43 -10.66
C ASN A 423 28.56 12.08 -11.42
N VAL A 424 28.08 13.02 -12.21
CA VAL A 424 26.88 12.89 -13.03
C VAL A 424 27.22 13.20 -14.48
N CYS A 425 26.38 12.71 -15.39
CA CYS A 425 26.41 13.11 -16.78
C CYS A 425 25.66 14.47 -16.92
#